data_AF-A0A699Y9E8-F1
#
_entry.id   AF-A0A699Y9E8-F1
#
_cell.length_a   1.000
_cell.length_b   1.000
_cell.length_c   1.000
_cell.angle_alpha   90.00
_cell.angle_beta   90.00
_cell.angle_gamma   90.00
#
_symmetry.space_group_name_H-M   'P 1'
#
loop_
_entity.id
_entity.type
_entity.pdbx_description
1 polymer ?
#
loop_
_entity_poly.entity_id
_entity_poly.type
_entity_poly.pdbx_seq_one_letter_code
_entity_poly.pdbx_strand_id
1 'polypeptide(L)'
;KDVAERTIPLTSPFRLEELLTSDVETTGWSSEGLPSDELSIQNGILTMRANRWPLCIDPQMQAVTWIKTREGKQLDGKVKTFNDSDFLKQLELAIQYGFPFLFENLDEYIDPVIDPVLEKNFLQTGNGKLVIKLGDKEVEWDNNFRLYMTSKLSNPHYGPEISGKTMVINYGVTQQGLTEQLLNVTVKHERADLEEARETLVKEMSENKALLKNLEDTLLRELSNATGNILDNQDLISTLESAKAKAVEIAEKLEASRLTAQEIEVTRVRYSPVAKRGAILFFVMASLSAITNMYEYSLGSFLTVFNLTLGSSRKDSVLEGRLRHIIDALTYDVYAYTCLGLFERHKLMFSFQMTIKILEGDSPLDTQLLDFFLKGNLSLEKARRHKPYDWFPDQGWQDLIRLVQLGTTKLDPVTGKVHPLARLADDIEADEVEWRTFYELEAPEEAALPMGYDTCLTEFEKLCVMRCLRVDRVTVGITRFVISVMTERFVQPPTLDYTHIWKQSTEATPI
;
A
#
# COMPACT_ATOMS: atom_id res chain seq x y z
N LYS A 1 -22.92 9.31 8.93
CA LYS A 1 -23.69 9.09 10.17
C LYS A 1 -24.35 10.39 10.62
N ASP A 2 -23.60 11.46 10.94
CA ASP A 2 -24.16 12.77 11.31
C ASP A 2 -25.21 13.33 10.30
N VAL A 3 -24.92 13.28 8.99
CA VAL A 3 -25.89 13.71 7.94
C VAL A 3 -27.20 12.91 7.97
N ALA A 4 -27.11 11.59 8.19
CA ALA A 4 -28.26 10.70 8.26
C ALA A 4 -29.05 10.90 9.57
N GLU A 5 -28.36 11.08 10.70
CA GLU A 5 -28.96 11.39 12.00
C GLU A 5 -29.71 12.72 11.98
N ARG A 6 -29.20 13.71 11.24
CA ARG A 6 -29.85 15.00 11.02
C ARG A 6 -30.93 14.98 9.95
N THR A 7 -31.22 13.83 9.35
CA THR A 7 -32.24 13.67 8.28
C THR A 7 -32.02 14.61 7.09
N ILE A 8 -30.77 14.96 6.80
CA ILE A 8 -30.43 15.79 5.65
C ILE A 8 -30.51 14.90 4.38
N PRO A 9 -31.16 15.36 3.29
CA PRO A 9 -31.22 14.60 2.05
C PRO A 9 -29.82 14.23 1.53
N LEU A 10 -29.62 12.95 1.22
CA LEU A 10 -28.36 12.39 0.76
C LEU A 10 -28.63 11.35 -0.34
N THR A 11 -27.83 11.38 -1.41
CA THR A 11 -27.80 10.33 -2.43
C THR A 11 -27.10 9.09 -1.87
N SER A 12 -27.71 7.90 -2.04
CA SER A 12 -27.12 6.63 -1.59
C SER A 12 -26.96 5.67 -2.77
N PRO A 13 -25.76 5.09 -3.00
CA PRO A 13 -24.53 5.29 -2.24
C PRO A 13 -23.92 6.68 -2.47
N PHE A 14 -23.38 7.30 -1.42
CA PHE A 14 -22.62 8.56 -1.55
C PHE A 14 -21.15 8.23 -1.81
N ARG A 15 -20.62 8.73 -2.92
CA ARG A 15 -19.21 8.62 -3.29
C ARG A 15 -18.67 10.00 -3.64
N LEU A 16 -17.62 10.41 -2.95
CA LEU A 16 -17.05 11.75 -3.11
C LEU A 16 -16.37 11.90 -4.47
N GLU A 17 -15.72 10.83 -4.90
CA GLU A 17 -15.03 10.70 -6.18
C GLU A 17 -15.99 10.93 -7.36
N GLU A 18 -17.20 10.40 -7.33
CA GLU A 18 -18.19 10.60 -8.41
C GLU A 18 -18.67 12.06 -8.52
N LEU A 19 -18.60 12.83 -7.43
CA LEU A 19 -19.00 14.24 -7.39
C LEU A 19 -17.84 15.17 -7.78
N LEU A 20 -16.64 14.89 -7.28
CA LEU A 20 -15.47 15.75 -7.42
C LEU A 20 -14.50 15.27 -8.51
N THR A 21 -14.83 14.24 -9.27
CA THR A 21 -14.05 13.83 -10.43
C THR A 21 -14.97 13.38 -11.54
N SER A 22 -14.37 13.16 -12.71
CA SER A 22 -14.99 12.43 -13.79
C SER A 22 -14.11 11.25 -14.17
N ASP A 23 -14.70 10.21 -14.76
CA ASP A 23 -13.92 9.04 -15.20
C ASP A 23 -12.80 9.41 -16.20
N VAL A 24 -12.96 10.52 -16.93
CA VAL A 24 -11.91 11.06 -17.83
C VAL A 24 -10.72 11.56 -17.01
N GLU A 25 -10.96 12.30 -15.93
CA GLU A 25 -9.90 12.79 -15.04
C GLU A 25 -9.19 11.63 -14.32
N THR A 26 -9.94 10.68 -13.75
CA THR A 26 -9.34 9.55 -13.02
C THR A 26 -8.54 8.63 -13.94
N THR A 27 -9.02 8.42 -15.18
CA THR A 27 -8.27 7.70 -16.22
C THR A 27 -7.00 8.45 -16.61
N GLY A 28 -7.08 9.78 -16.73
CA GLY A 28 -5.92 10.64 -16.95
C GLY A 28 -4.86 10.46 -15.86
N TRP A 29 -5.26 10.53 -14.59
CA TRP A 29 -4.32 10.35 -13.47
C TRP A 29 -3.69 8.96 -13.46
N SER A 30 -4.46 7.93 -13.83
CA SER A 30 -3.96 6.56 -14.00
C SER A 30 -2.87 6.48 -15.07
N SER A 31 -3.07 7.14 -16.21
CA SER A 31 -2.07 7.20 -17.29
C SER A 31 -0.81 8.00 -16.90
N GLU A 32 -0.93 8.93 -15.95
CA GLU A 32 0.16 9.72 -15.40
C GLU A 32 0.92 9.00 -14.26
N GLY A 33 0.49 7.79 -13.87
CA GLY A 33 1.16 6.95 -12.87
C GLY A 33 0.53 6.96 -11.47
N LEU A 34 -0.61 7.62 -11.27
CA LEU A 34 -1.36 7.53 -10.02
C LEU A 34 -2.20 6.23 -10.01
N PRO A 35 -2.14 5.40 -8.96
CA PRO A 35 -2.88 4.16 -8.91
C PRO A 35 -4.38 4.42 -8.79
N SER A 36 -5.18 3.47 -9.27
CA SER A 36 -6.63 3.62 -9.42
C SER A 36 -7.42 3.19 -8.19
N ASP A 37 -6.76 2.97 -7.05
CA ASP A 37 -7.41 2.65 -5.80
C ASP A 37 -8.11 3.88 -5.20
N GLU A 38 -9.10 3.63 -4.34
CA GLU A 38 -9.95 4.67 -3.76
C GLU A 38 -9.14 5.76 -3.03
N LEU A 39 -8.15 5.36 -2.22
CA LEU A 39 -7.33 6.30 -1.47
C LEU A 39 -6.53 7.19 -2.42
N SER A 40 -5.94 6.62 -3.46
CA SER A 40 -5.14 7.34 -4.43
C SER A 40 -5.97 8.31 -5.26
N ILE A 41 -7.19 7.94 -5.65
CA ILE A 41 -8.14 8.86 -6.30
C ILE A 41 -8.49 10.02 -5.36
N GLN A 42 -8.77 9.74 -4.08
CA GLN A 42 -9.05 10.78 -3.09
C GLN A 42 -7.84 11.71 -2.86
N ASN A 43 -6.63 11.16 -2.81
CA ASN A 43 -5.40 11.92 -2.73
C ASN A 43 -5.20 12.81 -3.97
N GLY A 44 -5.54 12.30 -5.16
CA GLY A 44 -5.57 13.08 -6.39
C GLY A 44 -6.55 14.25 -6.32
N ILE A 45 -7.78 14.03 -5.83
CA ILE A 45 -8.78 15.08 -5.62
C ILE A 45 -8.26 16.16 -4.67
N LEU A 46 -7.73 15.76 -3.51
CA LEU A 46 -7.18 16.70 -2.54
C LEU A 46 -6.06 17.51 -3.17
N THR A 47 -5.11 16.84 -3.82
CA THR A 47 -3.97 17.49 -4.47
C THR A 47 -4.42 18.51 -5.50
N MET A 48 -5.45 18.20 -6.30
CA MET A 48 -5.92 18.99 -7.44
C MET A 48 -6.93 20.09 -7.13
N ARG A 49 -7.85 19.84 -6.18
CA ARG A 49 -9.04 20.69 -5.98
C ARG A 49 -9.06 21.39 -4.63
N ALA A 50 -8.22 20.98 -3.68
CA ALA A 50 -8.21 21.64 -2.39
C ALA A 50 -7.73 23.09 -2.50
N ASN A 51 -8.32 23.96 -1.67
CA ASN A 51 -7.90 25.36 -1.63
C ASN A 51 -6.52 25.53 -1.01
N ARG A 52 -6.19 24.76 0.04
CA ARG A 52 -4.87 24.80 0.66
C ARG A 52 -3.87 23.99 -0.15
N TRP A 53 -2.61 24.40 -0.13
CA TRP A 53 -1.56 23.73 -0.88
C TRP A 53 -1.27 22.33 -0.32
N PRO A 54 -1.12 21.32 -1.18
CA PRO A 54 -0.87 19.95 -0.76
C PRO A 54 0.57 19.76 -0.26
N LEU A 55 0.70 19.20 0.94
CA LEU A 55 1.93 18.66 1.50
C LEU A 55 1.82 17.13 1.52
N CYS A 56 2.41 16.49 0.52
CA CYS A 56 2.30 15.06 0.27
C CYS A 56 3.37 14.29 1.06
N ILE A 57 2.94 13.43 1.97
CA ILE A 57 3.80 12.48 2.67
C ILE A 57 3.98 11.27 1.76
N ASP A 58 5.11 11.21 1.08
CA ASP A 58 5.36 10.33 -0.07
C ASP A 58 6.68 9.56 0.06
N PRO A 59 6.80 8.64 1.04
CA PRO A 59 8.03 7.89 1.27
C PRO A 59 8.44 6.98 0.10
N GLN A 60 7.48 6.55 -0.74
CA GLN A 60 7.74 5.72 -1.92
C GLN A 60 7.86 6.52 -3.23
N MET A 61 7.85 7.86 -3.16
CA MET A 61 8.01 8.75 -4.32
C MET A 61 6.95 8.58 -5.43
N GLN A 62 5.74 8.14 -5.08
CA GLN A 62 4.64 7.98 -6.01
C GLN A 62 4.01 9.33 -6.41
N ALA A 63 3.67 10.15 -5.43
CA ALA A 63 3.05 11.46 -5.64
C ALA A 63 3.97 12.38 -6.45
N VAL A 64 5.26 12.42 -6.10
CA VAL A 64 6.24 13.27 -6.78
C VAL A 64 6.41 12.88 -8.25
N THR A 65 6.43 11.57 -8.54
CA THR A 65 6.55 11.05 -9.91
C THR A 65 5.30 11.39 -10.73
N TRP A 66 4.12 11.24 -10.12
CA TRP A 66 2.85 11.62 -10.74
C TRP A 66 2.79 13.12 -11.05
N ILE A 67 3.10 14.00 -10.07
CA ILE A 67 3.09 15.46 -10.24
C ILE A 67 4.06 15.88 -11.35
N LYS A 68 5.27 15.32 -11.38
CA LYS A 68 6.26 15.61 -12.44
C LYS A 68 5.76 15.19 -13.82
N THR A 69 5.11 14.03 -13.92
CA THR A 69 4.56 13.52 -15.19
C THR A 69 3.40 14.38 -15.68
N ARG A 70 2.51 14.78 -14.77
CA ARG A 70 1.32 15.58 -15.05
C ARG A 70 1.65 17.00 -15.52
N GLU A 71 2.47 17.71 -14.77
CA GLU A 71 2.84 19.10 -15.10
C GLU A 71 3.86 19.15 -16.26
N GLY A 72 4.62 18.06 -16.43
CA GLY A 72 5.58 17.87 -17.51
C GLY A 72 6.57 19.04 -17.60
N LYS A 73 6.71 19.60 -18.80
CA LYS A 73 7.66 20.70 -19.08
C LYS A 73 7.37 21.98 -18.30
N GLN A 74 6.17 22.15 -17.73
CA GLN A 74 5.86 23.35 -16.95
C GLN A 74 6.65 23.41 -15.63
N LEU A 75 7.14 22.27 -15.14
CA LEU A 75 8.00 22.18 -13.94
C LEU A 75 9.49 22.31 -14.23
N ASP A 76 9.92 22.46 -15.50
CA ASP A 76 11.34 22.53 -15.86
C ASP A 76 12.02 23.71 -15.14
N GLY A 77 12.99 23.41 -14.28
CA GLY A 77 13.70 24.41 -13.46
C GLY A 77 12.91 24.94 -12.24
N LYS A 78 11.71 24.38 -11.95
CA LYS A 78 10.81 24.77 -10.85
C LYS A 78 10.65 23.68 -9.78
N VAL A 79 11.47 22.64 -9.84
CA VAL A 79 11.62 21.64 -8.78
C VAL A 79 12.80 22.07 -7.91
N LYS A 80 12.55 22.37 -6.63
CA LYS A 80 13.53 22.94 -5.69
C LYS A 80 13.39 22.38 -4.29
N THR A 81 14.40 22.62 -3.47
CA THR A 81 14.41 22.42 -2.01
C THR A 81 14.68 23.77 -1.32
N PHE A 82 14.41 23.88 -0.01
CA PHE A 82 14.78 25.11 0.74
C PHE A 82 16.30 25.33 0.84
N ASN A 83 17.11 24.30 0.54
CA ASN A 83 18.57 24.40 0.53
C ASN A 83 19.11 25.01 -0.77
N ASP A 84 18.29 25.13 -1.82
CA ASP A 84 18.74 25.67 -3.11
C ASP A 84 18.83 27.20 -3.05
N SER A 85 20.04 27.75 -3.22
CA SER A 85 20.26 29.21 -3.12
C SER A 85 19.38 30.09 -4.03
N ASP A 86 18.85 29.54 -5.12
CA ASP A 86 18.00 30.25 -6.09
C ASP A 86 16.50 29.94 -5.94
N PHE A 87 16.07 29.17 -4.93
CA PHE A 87 14.66 28.74 -4.81
C PHE A 87 13.70 29.93 -4.74
N LEU A 88 14.02 30.97 -3.94
CA LEU A 88 13.18 32.16 -3.80
C LEU A 88 13.00 32.86 -5.15
N LYS A 89 14.10 33.06 -5.89
CA LYS A 89 14.04 33.69 -7.21
C LYS A 89 13.21 32.88 -8.20
N GLN A 90 13.34 31.55 -8.18
CA GLN A 90 12.56 30.69 -9.06
C GLN A 90 11.07 30.67 -8.68
N LEU A 91 10.77 30.74 -7.39
CA LEU A 91 9.41 30.84 -6.85
C LEU A 91 8.76 32.17 -7.23
N GLU A 92 9.48 33.30 -7.10
CA GLU A 92 9.02 34.62 -7.57
C GLU A 92 8.59 34.56 -9.04
N LEU A 93 9.45 33.99 -9.90
CA LEU A 93 9.18 33.84 -11.32
C LEU A 93 7.99 32.89 -11.59
N ALA A 94 7.85 31.81 -10.82
CA ALA A 94 6.74 30.89 -10.99
C ALA A 94 5.40 31.54 -10.65
N ILE A 95 5.35 32.31 -9.55
CA ILE A 95 4.16 33.07 -9.14
C ILE A 95 3.79 34.11 -10.19
N GLN A 96 4.77 34.87 -10.69
CA GLN A 96 4.55 35.95 -11.66
C GLN A 96 4.01 35.45 -13.01
N TYR A 97 4.47 34.29 -13.46
CA TYR A 97 4.11 33.73 -14.78
C TYR A 97 3.10 32.57 -14.70
N GLY A 98 2.58 32.26 -13.50
CA GLY A 98 1.58 31.21 -13.31
C GLY A 98 2.10 29.79 -13.54
N PHE A 99 3.41 29.55 -13.39
CA PHE A 99 3.98 28.21 -13.54
C PHE A 99 3.79 27.38 -12.26
N PRO A 100 3.58 26.05 -12.37
CA PRO A 100 3.62 25.17 -11.22
C PRO A 100 5.01 25.18 -10.56
N PHE A 101 5.06 25.00 -9.25
CA PHE A 101 6.28 24.93 -8.47
C PHE A 101 6.22 23.74 -7.51
N LEU A 102 7.30 22.95 -7.44
CA LEU A 102 7.37 21.75 -6.62
C LEU A 102 8.54 21.87 -5.64
N PHE A 103 8.22 21.88 -4.35
CA PHE A 103 9.19 21.59 -3.31
C PHE A 103 9.32 20.07 -3.13
N GLU A 104 10.48 19.54 -3.49
CA GLU A 104 10.79 18.11 -3.37
C GLU A 104 11.63 17.83 -2.12
N ASN A 105 11.47 16.64 -1.52
CA ASN A 105 12.27 16.19 -0.37
C ASN A 105 12.23 17.16 0.82
N LEU A 106 11.05 17.68 1.16
CA LEU A 106 10.91 18.50 2.36
C LEU A 106 11.12 17.68 3.62
N ASP A 107 11.88 18.25 4.55
CA ASP A 107 12.00 17.75 5.90
C ASP A 107 10.84 18.29 6.78
N GLU A 108 11.02 18.29 8.10
CA GLU A 108 10.05 18.86 9.04
C GLU A 108 10.11 20.39 9.10
N TYR A 109 11.22 21.00 8.65
CA TYR A 109 11.40 22.44 8.60
C TYR A 109 10.89 23.01 7.28
N ILE A 110 9.92 23.93 7.37
CA ILE A 110 9.41 24.73 6.26
C ILE A 110 9.77 26.18 6.54
N ASP A 111 10.50 26.82 5.63
CA ASP A 111 10.96 28.19 5.82
C ASP A 111 9.77 29.17 5.83
N PRO A 112 9.55 29.95 6.91
CA PRO A 112 8.46 30.92 7.01
C PRO A 112 8.46 31.99 5.91
N VAL A 113 9.54 32.15 5.14
CA VAL A 113 9.59 33.08 4.00
C VAL A 113 8.49 32.82 2.96
N ILE A 114 7.99 31.58 2.85
CA ILE A 114 6.90 31.22 1.93
C ILE A 114 5.51 31.29 2.56
N ASP A 115 5.40 31.62 3.86
CA ASP A 115 4.10 31.74 4.56
C ASP A 115 3.08 32.63 3.85
N PRO A 116 3.45 33.79 3.28
CA PRO A 116 2.51 34.61 2.53
C PRO A 116 1.83 33.85 1.39
N VAL A 117 2.58 32.98 0.70
CA VAL A 117 2.08 32.10 -0.38
C VAL A 117 1.20 30.99 0.18
N LEU A 118 1.58 30.41 1.32
CA LEU A 118 0.81 29.34 1.95
C LEU A 118 -0.56 29.82 2.45
N GLU A 119 -0.58 30.98 3.09
CA GLU A 119 -1.78 31.61 3.64
C GLU A 119 -2.61 32.35 2.58
N LYS A 120 -2.06 32.55 1.38
CA LYS A 120 -2.66 33.34 0.30
C LYS A 120 -2.97 34.78 0.74
N ASN A 121 -2.00 35.40 1.41
CA ASN A 121 -2.08 36.78 1.91
C ASN A 121 -1.98 37.80 0.77
N PHE A 122 -3.02 37.88 -0.05
CA PHE A 122 -3.06 38.77 -1.20
C PHE A 122 -3.23 40.23 -0.78
N LEU A 123 -2.42 41.10 -1.38
CA LEU A 123 -2.59 42.55 -1.36
C LEU A 123 -3.15 42.98 -2.70
N GLN A 124 -4.14 43.86 -2.71
CA GLN A 124 -4.68 44.40 -3.95
C GLN A 124 -4.04 45.74 -4.25
N THR A 125 -3.31 45.84 -5.36
CA THR A 125 -2.79 47.12 -5.85
C THR A 125 -3.94 47.98 -6.38
N GLY A 126 -3.79 49.31 -6.38
CA GLY A 126 -4.81 50.26 -6.86
C GLY A 126 -5.34 50.01 -8.29
N ASN A 127 -4.64 49.20 -9.09
CA ASN A 127 -5.02 48.79 -10.44
C ASN A 127 -5.84 47.48 -10.49
N GLY A 128 -6.25 46.94 -9.33
CA GLY A 128 -7.03 45.71 -9.21
C GLY A 128 -6.22 44.41 -9.28
N LYS A 129 -4.92 44.48 -9.58
CA LYS A 129 -4.00 43.33 -9.58
C LYS A 129 -3.76 42.81 -8.16
N LEU A 130 -3.72 41.49 -8.02
CA LEU A 130 -3.31 40.82 -6.79
C LEU A 130 -1.78 40.74 -6.76
N VAL A 131 -1.18 41.11 -5.64
CA VAL A 131 0.25 40.99 -5.38
C VAL A 131 0.48 40.28 -4.05
N ILE A 132 1.60 39.59 -3.94
CA ILE A 132 2.00 38.89 -2.72
C ILE A 132 3.41 39.34 -2.32
N LYS A 133 3.62 39.56 -1.03
CA LYS A 133 4.94 39.95 -0.51
C LYS A 133 5.75 38.70 -0.20
N LEU A 134 6.85 38.48 -0.92
CA LEU A 134 7.78 37.37 -0.70
C LEU A 134 9.14 37.94 -0.29
N GLY A 135 9.52 37.74 0.97
CA GLY A 135 10.66 38.43 1.57
C GLY A 135 10.50 39.95 1.49
N ASP A 136 11.42 40.61 0.80
CA ASP A 136 11.42 42.07 0.61
C ASP A 136 10.75 42.54 -0.69
N LYS A 137 10.27 41.62 -1.55
CA LYS A 137 9.69 41.98 -2.86
C LYS A 137 8.19 41.76 -2.90
N GLU A 138 7.51 42.62 -3.66
CA GLU A 138 6.13 42.41 -4.08
C GLU A 138 6.12 41.74 -5.45
N VAL A 139 5.43 40.61 -5.54
CA VAL A 139 5.33 39.78 -6.75
C VAL A 139 3.89 39.81 -7.24
N GLU A 140 3.67 40.10 -8.53
CA GLU A 140 2.33 40.01 -9.14
C GLU A 140 1.86 38.56 -9.13
N TRP A 141 0.60 38.34 -8.72
CA TRP A 141 0.02 37.01 -8.60
C TRP A 141 -0.72 36.60 -9.88
N ASP A 142 -0.38 35.43 -10.41
CA ASP A 142 -1.14 34.77 -11.47
C ASP A 142 -2.04 33.65 -10.89
N ASN A 143 -3.30 33.61 -11.31
CA ASN A 143 -4.29 32.65 -10.81
C ASN A 143 -4.02 31.20 -11.26
N ASN A 144 -3.17 30.98 -12.27
CA ASN A 144 -2.78 29.65 -12.71
C ASN A 144 -1.63 29.06 -11.88
N PHE A 145 -0.98 29.86 -11.03
CA PHE A 145 0.10 29.38 -10.17
C PHE A 145 -0.38 28.25 -9.25
N ARG A 146 0.45 27.21 -9.14
CA ARG A 146 0.18 26.03 -8.31
C ARG A 146 1.42 25.64 -7.52
N LEU A 147 1.30 25.50 -6.21
CA LEU A 147 2.37 25.01 -5.34
C LEU A 147 2.13 23.55 -4.93
N TYR A 148 3.17 22.74 -5.05
CA TYR A 148 3.23 21.36 -4.55
C TYR A 148 4.37 21.21 -3.56
N MET A 149 4.15 20.40 -2.53
CA MET A 149 5.16 20.04 -1.55
C MET A 149 5.14 18.54 -1.34
N THR A 150 6.31 17.91 -1.30
CA THR A 150 6.47 16.46 -1.11
C THR A 150 7.55 16.17 -0.07
N SER A 151 7.32 15.21 0.82
CA SER A 151 8.29 14.74 1.82
C SER A 151 8.51 13.24 1.67
N LYS A 152 9.77 12.79 1.81
CA LYS A 152 10.12 11.36 1.85
C LYS A 152 10.00 10.74 3.24
N LEU A 153 9.84 11.57 4.27
CA LEU A 153 9.71 11.08 5.64
C LEU A 153 8.40 10.31 5.76
N SER A 154 8.45 9.09 6.28
CA SER A 154 7.22 8.27 6.42
C SER A 154 6.28 8.80 7.50
N ASN A 155 6.81 9.48 8.52
CA ASN A 155 6.03 10.03 9.62
C ASN A 155 6.66 11.34 10.17
N PRO A 156 6.67 12.43 9.38
CA PRO A 156 7.21 13.72 9.81
C PRO A 156 6.32 14.39 10.85
N HIS A 157 6.93 15.07 11.82
CA HIS A 157 6.24 15.80 12.87
C HIS A 157 6.03 17.27 12.49
N TYR A 158 4.95 17.56 11.76
CA TYR A 158 4.54 18.93 11.47
C TYR A 158 3.74 19.56 12.60
N GLY A 159 4.11 20.78 12.99
CA GLY A 159 3.38 21.54 14.01
C GLY A 159 1.96 21.94 13.56
N PRO A 160 1.10 22.35 14.51
CA PRO A 160 -0.26 22.83 14.21
C PRO A 160 -0.30 24.02 13.24
N GLU A 161 0.76 24.85 13.27
CA GLU A 161 0.95 25.97 12.36
C GLU A 161 0.97 25.53 10.89
N ILE A 162 1.86 24.59 10.55
CA ILE A 162 1.98 24.04 9.19
C ILE A 162 0.68 23.32 8.78
N SER A 163 0.08 22.57 9.70
CA SER A 163 -1.21 21.89 9.46
C SER A 163 -2.38 22.88 9.26
N GLY A 164 -2.27 24.09 9.80
CA GLY A 164 -3.22 25.17 9.60
C GLY A 164 -3.10 25.83 8.22
N LYS A 165 -1.87 25.97 7.71
CA LYS A 165 -1.55 26.65 6.45
C LYS A 165 -1.61 25.73 5.22
N THR A 166 -1.21 24.48 5.40
CA THR A 166 -1.13 23.47 4.34
C THR A 166 -2.19 22.40 4.53
N MET A 167 -2.33 21.52 3.54
CA MET A 167 -3.13 20.32 3.64
C MET A 167 -2.22 19.10 3.51
N VAL A 168 -2.04 18.39 4.63
CA VAL A 168 -1.23 17.19 4.68
C VAL A 168 -1.99 16.03 4.04
N ILE A 169 -1.40 15.40 3.03
CA ILE A 169 -1.98 14.25 2.32
C ILE A 169 -1.05 13.05 2.50
N ASN A 170 -1.61 11.92 2.93
CA ASN A 170 -0.84 10.68 3.07
C ASN A 170 -0.82 9.90 1.75
N TYR A 171 0.32 9.91 1.07
CA TYR A 171 0.60 9.12 -0.13
C TYR A 171 1.34 7.81 0.17
N GLY A 172 1.42 7.41 1.44
CA GLY A 172 1.94 6.10 1.83
C GLY A 172 1.21 4.99 1.09
N VAL A 173 1.98 4.11 0.45
CA VAL A 173 1.44 3.01 -0.35
C VAL A 173 0.69 2.04 0.56
N THR A 174 -0.53 1.66 0.16
CA THR A 174 -1.33 0.66 0.88
C THR A 174 -1.08 -0.75 0.32
N GLN A 175 -1.37 -1.78 1.11
CA GLN A 175 -1.24 -3.17 0.65
C GLN A 175 -2.12 -3.47 -0.57
N GLN A 176 -3.34 -2.93 -0.60
CA GLN A 176 -4.24 -3.07 -1.73
C GLN A 176 -3.71 -2.31 -2.96
N GLY A 177 -3.35 -1.03 -2.81
CA GLY A 177 -2.84 -0.22 -3.91
C GLY A 177 -1.58 -0.81 -4.54
N LEU A 178 -0.65 -1.33 -3.72
CA LEU A 178 0.52 -2.04 -4.25
C LEU A 178 0.17 -3.36 -4.93
N THR A 179 -0.82 -4.10 -4.42
CA THR A 179 -1.28 -5.33 -5.07
C THR A 179 -1.81 -5.04 -6.47
N GLU A 180 -2.58 -3.96 -6.64
CA GLU A 180 -3.07 -3.55 -7.96
C GLU A 180 -1.93 -3.12 -8.90
N GLN A 181 -0.94 -2.37 -8.38
CA GLN A 181 0.25 -1.99 -9.15
C GLN A 181 1.07 -3.21 -9.61
N LEU A 182 1.35 -4.14 -8.69
CA LEU A 182 2.11 -5.35 -9.00
C LEU A 182 1.35 -6.28 -9.93
N LEU A 183 0.00 -6.24 -9.90
CA LEU A 183 -0.82 -6.96 -10.87
C LEU A 183 -0.60 -6.43 -12.28
N ASN A 184 -0.59 -5.11 -12.46
CA ASN A 184 -0.30 -4.50 -13.76
C ASN A 184 1.09 -4.89 -14.26
N VAL A 185 2.10 -4.87 -13.39
CA VAL A 185 3.47 -5.31 -13.74
C VAL A 185 3.49 -6.79 -14.15
N THR A 186 2.83 -7.65 -13.37
CA THR A 186 2.78 -9.11 -13.64
C THR A 186 2.09 -9.41 -14.97
N VAL A 187 0.96 -8.77 -15.23
CA VAL A 187 0.17 -8.98 -16.44
C VAL A 187 0.90 -8.43 -17.66
N LYS A 188 1.50 -7.24 -17.55
CA LYS A 188 2.34 -6.66 -18.61
C LYS A 188 3.49 -7.59 -19.01
N HIS A 189 4.07 -8.30 -18.05
CA HIS A 189 5.14 -9.26 -18.33
C HIS A 189 4.63 -10.58 -18.93
N GLU A 190 3.59 -11.19 -18.34
CA GLU A 190 3.13 -12.52 -18.76
C GLU A 190 2.19 -12.50 -19.98
N ARG A 191 1.44 -11.41 -20.16
CA ARG A 191 0.43 -11.19 -21.21
C ARG A 191 0.44 -9.74 -21.68
N ALA A 192 1.57 -9.34 -22.28
CA ALA A 192 1.73 -8.00 -22.86
C ALA A 192 0.61 -7.64 -23.86
N ASP A 193 0.12 -8.63 -24.61
CA ASP A 193 -1.01 -8.49 -25.53
C ASP A 193 -2.30 -8.04 -24.84
N LEU A 194 -2.55 -8.57 -23.63
CA LEU A 194 -3.72 -8.22 -22.84
C LEU A 194 -3.60 -6.83 -22.22
N GLU A 195 -2.40 -6.44 -21.77
CA GLU A 195 -2.17 -5.10 -21.24
C GLU A 195 -2.21 -4.04 -22.35
N GLU A 196 -1.66 -4.30 -23.53
CA GLU A 196 -1.75 -3.39 -24.69
C GLU A 196 -3.21 -3.20 -25.13
N ALA A 197 -4.00 -4.28 -25.17
CA ALA A 197 -5.43 -4.22 -25.43
C ALA A 197 -6.17 -3.39 -24.36
N ARG A 198 -5.80 -3.54 -23.08
CA ARG A 198 -6.36 -2.76 -21.97
C ARG A 198 -6.00 -1.28 -22.09
N GLU A 199 -4.74 -0.94 -22.29
CA GLU A 199 -4.25 0.43 -22.46
C GLU A 199 -4.95 1.13 -23.64
N THR A 200 -5.08 0.42 -24.77
CA THR A 200 -5.81 0.92 -25.95
C THR A 200 -7.29 1.16 -25.64
N LEU A 201 -7.96 0.18 -25.02
CA LEU A 201 -9.37 0.27 -24.67
C LEU A 201 -9.64 1.42 -23.69
N VAL A 202 -8.78 1.60 -22.69
CA VAL A 202 -8.87 2.69 -21.72
C VAL A 202 -8.72 4.06 -22.40
N LYS A 203 -7.77 4.17 -23.34
CA LYS A 203 -7.57 5.39 -24.12
C LYS A 203 -8.79 5.69 -25.00
N GLU A 204 -9.30 4.70 -25.73
CA GLU A 204 -10.50 4.84 -26.56
C GLU A 204 -11.74 5.20 -25.74
N MET A 205 -11.93 4.57 -24.57
CA MET A 205 -13.02 4.92 -23.65
C MET A 205 -12.90 6.36 -23.15
N SER A 206 -11.69 6.82 -22.81
CA SER A 206 -11.44 8.20 -22.38
C SER A 206 -11.76 9.21 -23.49
N GLU A 207 -11.27 8.96 -24.71
CA GLU A 207 -11.52 9.81 -25.88
C GLU A 207 -13.01 9.85 -26.25
N ASN A 208 -13.67 8.69 -26.28
CA ASN A 208 -15.11 8.58 -26.55
C ASN A 208 -15.95 9.28 -25.48
N LYS A 209 -15.58 9.16 -24.21
CA LYS A 209 -16.28 9.82 -23.10
C LYS A 209 -16.08 11.34 -23.13
N ALA A 210 -14.89 11.81 -23.45
CA ALA A 210 -14.62 13.23 -23.67
C ALA A 210 -15.41 13.77 -24.88
N LEU A 211 -15.47 13.02 -25.98
CA LEU A 211 -16.24 13.38 -27.17
C LEU A 211 -17.74 13.44 -26.88
N LEU A 212 -18.29 12.47 -26.14
CA LEU A 212 -19.69 12.47 -25.71
C LEU A 212 -20.02 13.72 -24.90
N LYS A 213 -19.19 14.06 -23.91
CA LYS A 213 -19.36 15.27 -23.10
C LYS A 213 -19.29 16.54 -23.94
N ASN A 214 -18.34 16.64 -24.87
CA ASN A 214 -18.22 17.78 -25.76
C ASN A 214 -19.44 17.92 -26.69
N LEU A 215 -20.03 16.81 -27.14
CA LEU A 215 -21.27 16.81 -27.90
C LEU A 215 -22.45 17.29 -27.06
N GLU A 216 -22.57 16.83 -25.81
CA GLU A 216 -23.59 17.31 -24.85
C GLU A 216 -23.46 18.81 -24.58
N ASP A 217 -22.25 19.30 -24.27
CA ASP A 217 -21.98 20.71 -24.02
C ASP A 217 -22.25 21.57 -25.27
N THR A 218 -21.93 21.04 -26.46
CA THR A 218 -22.24 21.72 -27.72
C THR A 218 -23.76 21.78 -27.96
N LEU A 219 -24.49 20.67 -27.77
CA LEU A 219 -25.94 20.64 -27.86
C LEU A 219 -26.60 21.65 -26.92
N LEU A 220 -26.15 21.69 -25.66
CA LEU A 220 -26.63 22.65 -24.65
C LEU A 220 -26.33 24.10 -25.06
N ARG A 221 -25.13 24.36 -25.58
CA ARG A 221 -24.75 25.71 -26.05
C ARG A 221 -25.58 26.15 -27.24
N GLU A 222 -25.77 25.30 -28.25
CA GLU A 222 -26.59 25.61 -29.42
C GLU A 222 -28.05 25.86 -29.04
N LEU A 223 -28.61 25.08 -28.11
CA LEU A 223 -29.95 25.30 -27.56
C LEU A 223 -30.07 26.61 -26.75
N SER A 224 -29.05 26.92 -25.95
CA SER A 224 -29.01 28.14 -25.12
C SER A 224 -28.86 29.41 -25.96
N ASN A 225 -28.07 29.35 -27.04
CA ASN A 225 -27.85 30.47 -27.95
C ASN A 225 -28.96 30.66 -28.98
N ALA A 226 -29.84 29.67 -29.15
CA ALA A 226 -30.98 29.74 -30.05
C ALA A 226 -31.96 30.83 -29.57
N THR A 227 -31.99 31.95 -30.28
CA THR A 227 -32.93 33.06 -30.04
C THR A 227 -33.97 33.10 -31.15
N GLY A 228 -35.26 33.19 -30.79
CA GLY A 228 -36.39 33.12 -31.74
C GLY A 228 -37.13 31.78 -31.72
N ASN A 229 -37.91 31.50 -32.76
CA ASN A 229 -38.65 30.24 -32.88
C ASN A 229 -37.69 29.11 -33.28
N ILE A 230 -37.35 28.24 -32.33
CA ILE A 230 -36.40 27.12 -32.50
C ILE A 230 -36.84 26.18 -33.63
N LEU A 231 -38.14 26.07 -33.88
CA LEU A 231 -38.72 25.22 -34.93
C LEU A 231 -38.43 25.72 -36.35
N ASP A 232 -38.11 27.00 -36.53
CA ASP A 232 -37.87 27.61 -37.84
C ASP A 232 -36.38 27.60 -38.23
N ASN A 233 -35.48 27.25 -37.30
CA ASN A 233 -34.04 27.20 -37.55
C ASN A 233 -33.62 25.81 -38.06
N GLN A 234 -33.69 25.64 -39.39
CA GLN A 234 -33.43 24.36 -40.05
C GLN A 234 -31.97 23.90 -39.92
N ASP A 235 -31.02 24.82 -39.84
CA ASP A 235 -29.59 24.52 -39.62
C ASP A 235 -29.34 24.01 -38.19
N LEU A 236 -30.02 24.59 -37.20
CA LEU A 236 -29.99 24.12 -35.81
C LEU A 236 -30.58 22.71 -35.70
N ILE A 237 -31.73 22.45 -36.32
CA ILE A 237 -32.37 21.13 -36.31
C ILE A 237 -31.45 20.06 -36.92
N SER A 238 -30.85 20.35 -38.07
CA SER A 238 -29.87 19.46 -38.72
C SER A 238 -28.65 19.18 -37.84
N THR A 239 -28.12 20.21 -37.18
CA THR A 239 -26.96 20.07 -36.28
C THR A 239 -27.32 19.24 -35.04
N LEU A 240 -28.50 19.46 -34.45
CA LEU A 240 -29.02 18.69 -33.32
C LEU A 240 -29.23 17.22 -33.68
N GLU A 241 -29.82 16.92 -34.85
CA GLU A 241 -30.02 15.54 -35.30
C GLU A 241 -28.68 14.81 -35.54
N SER A 242 -27.72 15.48 -36.17
CA SER A 242 -26.37 14.94 -36.41
C SER A 242 -25.60 14.68 -35.11
N ALA A 243 -25.63 15.64 -34.18
CA ALA A 243 -24.99 15.49 -32.87
C ALA A 243 -25.66 14.40 -32.03
N LYS A 244 -27.00 14.30 -32.05
CA LYS A 244 -27.74 13.23 -31.39
C LYS A 244 -27.39 11.85 -31.96
N ALA A 245 -27.34 11.71 -33.29
CA ALA A 245 -26.99 10.45 -33.93
C ALA A 245 -25.57 10.00 -33.53
N LYS A 246 -24.60 10.92 -33.52
CA LYS A 246 -23.23 10.64 -33.05
C LYS A 246 -23.18 10.29 -31.56
N ALA A 247 -23.95 10.98 -30.72
CA ALA A 247 -24.01 10.68 -29.29
C ALA A 247 -24.54 9.26 -29.01
N VAL A 248 -25.58 8.82 -29.75
CA VAL A 248 -26.09 7.44 -29.65
C VAL A 248 -25.04 6.43 -30.10
N GLU A 249 -24.37 6.66 -31.23
CA GLU A 249 -23.29 5.77 -31.70
C GLU A 249 -22.14 5.64 -30.69
N ILE A 250 -21.72 6.76 -30.10
CA ILE A 250 -20.66 6.78 -29.09
C ILE A 250 -21.11 6.06 -27.80
N ALA A 251 -22.37 6.24 -27.39
CA ALA A 251 -22.93 5.55 -26.23
C ALA A 251 -22.96 4.02 -26.42
N GLU A 252 -23.37 3.55 -27.61
CA GLU A 252 -23.33 2.12 -27.94
C GLU A 252 -21.90 1.56 -27.95
N LYS A 253 -20.94 2.32 -28.51
CA LYS A 253 -19.50 1.95 -28.47
C LYS A 253 -18.98 1.88 -27.04
N LEU A 254 -19.31 2.86 -26.19
CA LEU A 254 -18.90 2.87 -24.79
C LEU A 254 -19.43 1.65 -24.03
N GLU A 255 -20.66 1.22 -24.30
CA GLU A 255 -21.23 0.03 -23.68
C GLU A 255 -20.54 -1.26 -24.15
N ALA A 256 -20.21 -1.38 -25.45
CA ALA A 256 -19.43 -2.50 -25.97
C ALA A 256 -18.00 -2.53 -25.38
N SER A 257 -17.34 -1.38 -25.28
CA SER A 257 -16.04 -1.24 -24.62
C SER A 257 -16.10 -1.63 -23.14
N ARG A 258 -17.20 -1.29 -22.44
CA ARG A 258 -17.41 -1.66 -21.03
C ARG A 258 -17.46 -3.18 -20.84
N LEU A 259 -18.18 -3.90 -21.70
CA LEU A 259 -18.24 -5.36 -21.65
C LEU A 259 -16.87 -5.99 -21.91
N THR A 260 -16.15 -5.48 -22.92
CA THR A 260 -14.79 -5.93 -23.24
C THR A 260 -13.83 -5.68 -22.06
N ALA A 261 -13.93 -4.52 -21.40
CA ALA A 261 -13.12 -4.19 -20.22
C ALA A 261 -13.37 -5.18 -19.07
N GLN A 262 -14.62 -5.61 -18.87
CA GLN A 262 -14.96 -6.63 -17.87
C GLN A 262 -14.35 -8.00 -18.19
N GLU A 263 -14.34 -8.42 -19.45
CA GLU A 263 -13.71 -9.68 -19.86
C GLU A 263 -12.19 -9.67 -19.67
N ILE A 264 -11.55 -8.53 -19.99
CA ILE A 264 -10.13 -8.30 -19.73
C ILE A 264 -9.85 -8.37 -18.22
N GLU A 265 -10.67 -7.72 -17.39
CA GLU A 265 -10.56 -7.73 -15.93
C GLU A 265 -10.63 -9.15 -15.36
N VAL A 266 -11.62 -9.95 -15.79
CA VAL A 266 -11.76 -11.35 -15.35
C VAL A 266 -10.50 -12.15 -15.65
N THR A 267 -9.89 -11.93 -16.80
CA THR A 267 -8.63 -12.58 -17.14
C THR A 267 -7.47 -12.06 -16.30
N ARG A 268 -7.42 -10.74 -16.04
CA ARG A 268 -6.36 -10.07 -15.28
C ARG A 268 -6.31 -10.56 -13.83
N VAL A 269 -7.46 -10.65 -13.17
CA VAL A 269 -7.58 -11.07 -11.76
C VAL A 269 -6.99 -12.46 -11.51
N ARG A 270 -6.91 -13.34 -12.52
CA ARG A 270 -6.27 -14.66 -12.37
C ARG A 270 -4.78 -14.58 -12.00
N TYR A 271 -4.10 -13.47 -12.32
CA TYR A 271 -2.70 -13.23 -11.96
C TYR A 271 -2.52 -12.58 -10.58
N SER A 272 -3.63 -12.21 -9.91
CA SER A 272 -3.64 -11.57 -8.58
C SER A 272 -2.84 -12.31 -7.51
N PRO A 273 -2.77 -13.66 -7.45
CA PRO A 273 -2.00 -14.34 -6.40
C PRO A 273 -0.52 -13.94 -6.36
N VAL A 274 0.12 -13.72 -7.51
CA VAL A 274 1.52 -13.26 -7.59
C VAL A 274 1.64 -11.84 -7.04
N ALA A 275 0.73 -10.95 -7.43
CA ALA A 275 0.72 -9.56 -7.00
C ALA A 275 0.47 -9.42 -5.48
N LYS A 276 -0.49 -10.20 -4.95
CA LYS A 276 -0.79 -10.25 -3.51
C LYS A 276 0.43 -10.75 -2.72
N ARG A 277 1.10 -11.80 -3.20
CA ARG A 277 2.35 -12.29 -2.60
C ARG A 277 3.42 -11.21 -2.64
N GLY A 278 3.65 -10.57 -3.78
CA GLY A 278 4.63 -9.50 -3.93
C GLY A 278 4.38 -8.33 -2.97
N ALA A 279 3.12 -7.90 -2.82
CA ALA A 279 2.77 -6.83 -1.89
C ALA A 279 3.10 -7.21 -0.44
N ILE A 280 2.74 -8.42 0.00
CA ILE A 280 3.09 -8.93 1.34
C ILE A 280 4.60 -8.87 1.56
N LEU A 281 5.38 -9.38 0.61
CA LEU A 281 6.84 -9.42 0.70
C LEU A 281 7.46 -8.02 0.78
N PHE A 282 6.96 -7.07 -0.01
CA PHE A 282 7.41 -5.69 0.04
C PHE A 282 7.17 -5.07 1.42
N PHE A 283 5.98 -5.22 2.01
CA PHE A 283 5.69 -4.65 3.33
C PHE A 283 6.50 -5.30 4.45
N VAL A 284 6.78 -6.60 4.36
CA VAL A 284 7.71 -7.28 5.29
C VAL A 284 9.08 -6.61 5.19
N MET A 285 9.61 -6.44 3.97
CA MET A 285 10.91 -5.82 3.74
C MET A 285 10.96 -4.36 4.19
N ALA A 286 9.95 -3.54 3.85
CA ALA A 286 9.87 -2.13 4.24
C ALA A 286 9.77 -1.94 5.76
N SER A 287 9.13 -2.86 6.46
CA SER A 287 8.99 -2.80 7.93
C SER A 287 10.32 -3.01 8.69
N LEU A 288 11.37 -3.50 8.03
CA LEU A 288 12.68 -3.70 8.65
C LEU A 288 13.34 -2.37 9.06
N SER A 289 12.97 -1.27 8.40
CA SER A 289 13.41 0.09 8.75
C SER A 289 13.11 0.47 10.20
N ALA A 290 12.07 -0.14 10.80
CA ALA A 290 11.72 0.07 12.21
C ALA A 290 12.76 -0.51 13.20
N ILE A 291 13.61 -1.45 12.74
CA ILE A 291 14.67 -2.05 13.56
C ILE A 291 15.92 -1.17 13.50
N THR A 292 16.30 -0.77 12.29
CA THR A 292 17.42 0.13 12.06
C THR A 292 17.25 0.85 10.73
N ASN A 293 17.67 2.12 10.70
CA ASN A 293 17.71 2.94 9.49
C ASN A 293 18.59 2.35 8.39
N MET A 294 19.44 1.35 8.68
CA MET A 294 20.21 0.64 7.67
C MET A 294 19.35 -0.30 6.80
N TYR A 295 18.16 -0.69 7.25
CA TYR A 295 17.27 -1.63 6.55
C TYR A 295 16.16 -0.89 5.82
N GLU A 296 16.55 0.09 5.04
CA GLU A 296 15.64 0.87 4.21
C GLU A 296 15.65 0.32 2.78
N TYR A 297 14.46 -0.01 2.29
CA TYR A 297 14.27 -0.55 0.95
C TYR A 297 13.25 0.29 0.20
N SER A 298 13.66 0.79 -0.97
CA SER A 298 12.76 1.53 -1.84
C SER A 298 11.84 0.58 -2.62
N LEU A 299 10.66 1.07 -3.00
CA LEU A 299 9.77 0.35 -3.91
C LEU A 299 10.45 0.09 -5.27
N GLY A 300 11.29 1.01 -5.76
CA GLY A 300 12.04 0.83 -7.01
C GLY A 300 13.02 -0.34 -6.97
N SER A 301 13.77 -0.49 -5.87
CA SER A 301 14.67 -1.62 -5.65
C SER A 301 13.90 -2.95 -5.60
N PHE A 302 12.76 -2.97 -4.91
CA PHE A 302 11.86 -4.13 -4.89
C PHE A 302 11.35 -4.50 -6.29
N LEU A 303 10.87 -3.53 -7.06
CA LEU A 303 10.36 -3.75 -8.41
C LEU A 303 11.43 -4.29 -9.36
N THR A 304 12.69 -3.95 -9.15
CA THR A 304 13.81 -4.52 -9.91
C THR A 304 13.93 -6.03 -9.67
N VAL A 305 13.92 -6.46 -8.40
CA VAL A 305 13.93 -7.88 -8.02
C VAL A 305 12.67 -8.60 -8.53
N PHE A 306 11.50 -7.97 -8.38
CA PHE A 306 10.23 -8.51 -8.83
C PHE A 306 10.23 -8.79 -10.35
N ASN A 307 10.64 -7.81 -11.17
CA ASN A 307 10.72 -7.96 -12.62
C ASN A 307 11.76 -9.01 -13.05
N LEU A 308 12.93 -9.04 -12.39
CA LEU A 308 13.94 -10.06 -12.67
C LEU A 308 13.39 -11.47 -12.40
N THR A 309 12.66 -11.64 -11.29
CA THR A 309 12.05 -12.92 -10.91
C THR A 309 10.99 -13.37 -11.91
N LEU A 310 10.14 -12.45 -12.40
CA LEU A 310 9.16 -12.75 -13.44
C LEU A 310 9.83 -13.34 -14.69
N GLY A 311 10.98 -12.77 -15.09
CA GLY A 311 11.76 -13.24 -16.24
C GLY A 311 12.53 -14.55 -16.00
N SER A 312 13.13 -14.74 -14.83
CA SER A 312 14.00 -15.88 -14.52
C SER A 312 13.26 -17.14 -14.05
N SER A 313 12.06 -16.97 -13.49
CA SER A 313 11.26 -18.06 -12.94
C SER A 313 10.90 -19.13 -13.97
N ARG A 314 10.73 -20.37 -13.51
CA ARG A 314 10.43 -21.52 -14.38
C ARG A 314 9.11 -21.32 -15.13
N LYS A 315 9.16 -21.47 -16.46
CA LYS A 315 7.97 -21.43 -17.32
C LYS A 315 7.13 -22.70 -17.15
N ASP A 316 5.81 -22.56 -17.28
CA ASP A 316 4.85 -23.66 -17.27
C ASP A 316 3.77 -23.39 -18.32
N SER A 317 3.27 -24.46 -18.94
CA SER A 317 2.14 -24.40 -19.87
C SER A 317 0.80 -24.14 -19.17
N VAL A 318 0.68 -24.55 -17.91
CA VAL A 318 -0.53 -24.36 -17.11
C VAL A 318 -0.38 -23.13 -16.25
N LEU A 319 -1.33 -22.18 -16.35
CA LEU A 319 -1.29 -20.91 -15.61
C LEU A 319 -1.07 -21.13 -14.11
N GLU A 320 -1.82 -22.02 -13.48
CA GLU A 320 -1.69 -22.31 -12.05
C GLU A 320 -0.28 -22.83 -11.67
N GLY A 321 0.35 -23.62 -12.54
CA GLY A 321 1.73 -24.07 -12.34
C GLY A 321 2.72 -22.92 -12.50
N ARG A 322 2.52 -22.06 -13.52
CA ARG A 322 3.32 -20.86 -13.76
C ARG A 322 3.27 -19.90 -12.58
N LEU A 323 2.08 -19.58 -12.07
CA LEU A 323 1.90 -18.69 -10.92
C LEU A 323 2.57 -19.25 -9.66
N ARG A 324 2.47 -20.56 -9.41
CA ARG A 324 3.18 -21.22 -8.30
C ARG A 324 4.69 -21.10 -8.43
N HIS A 325 5.27 -21.33 -9.62
CA HIS A 325 6.70 -21.17 -9.83
C HIS A 325 7.17 -19.71 -9.64
N ILE A 326 6.37 -18.73 -10.10
CA ILE A 326 6.67 -17.31 -9.88
C ILE A 326 6.63 -16.99 -8.39
N ILE A 327 5.58 -17.41 -7.68
CA ILE A 327 5.42 -17.17 -6.23
C ILE A 327 6.60 -17.77 -5.46
N ASP A 328 6.99 -19.01 -5.78
CA ASP A 328 8.09 -19.70 -5.11
C ASP A 328 9.43 -18.98 -5.33
N ALA A 329 9.73 -18.66 -6.60
CA ALA A 329 10.94 -17.93 -6.98
C ALA A 329 10.97 -16.55 -6.34
N LEU A 330 9.87 -15.78 -6.42
CA LEU A 330 9.79 -14.43 -5.87
C LEU A 330 10.00 -14.42 -4.36
N THR A 331 9.40 -15.39 -3.66
CA THR A 331 9.55 -15.53 -2.22
C THR A 331 11.02 -15.75 -1.86
N TYR A 332 11.73 -16.60 -2.61
CA TYR A 332 13.15 -16.85 -2.35
C TYR A 332 14.06 -15.70 -2.79
N ASP A 333 13.83 -15.10 -3.96
CA ASP A 333 14.66 -14.02 -4.50
C ASP A 333 14.59 -12.78 -3.62
N VAL A 334 13.40 -12.43 -3.10
CA VAL A 334 13.25 -11.36 -2.12
C VAL A 334 13.93 -11.72 -0.80
N TYR A 335 13.74 -12.95 -0.29
CA TYR A 335 14.43 -13.39 0.92
C TYR A 335 15.95 -13.26 0.80
N ALA A 336 16.51 -13.75 -0.31
CA ALA A 336 17.93 -13.74 -0.57
C ALA A 336 18.45 -12.31 -0.71
N TYR A 337 17.75 -11.47 -1.48
CA TYR A 337 18.08 -10.06 -1.68
C TYR A 337 18.12 -9.30 -0.34
N THR A 338 17.10 -9.45 0.50
CA THR A 338 17.07 -8.80 1.81
C THR A 338 18.16 -9.34 2.75
N CYS A 339 18.42 -10.65 2.73
CA CYS A 339 19.43 -11.27 3.58
C CYS A 339 20.88 -10.85 3.27
N LEU A 340 21.15 -10.30 2.09
CA LEU A 340 22.45 -9.70 1.75
C LEU A 340 22.75 -8.44 2.58
N GLY A 341 21.72 -7.64 2.90
CA GLY A 341 21.84 -6.41 3.68
C GLY A 341 21.64 -6.60 5.20
N LEU A 342 21.16 -7.78 5.63
CA LEU A 342 20.84 -8.05 7.03
C LEU A 342 22.06 -8.56 7.83
N PHE A 343 22.16 -8.12 9.08
CA PHE A 343 23.06 -8.74 10.05
C PHE A 343 22.58 -10.15 10.38
N GLU A 344 23.52 -11.07 10.62
CA GLU A 344 23.24 -12.48 10.89
C GLU A 344 22.18 -12.69 11.99
N ARG A 345 22.27 -11.91 13.06
CA ARG A 345 21.34 -11.96 14.20
C ARG A 345 19.87 -11.64 13.85
N HIS A 346 19.60 -10.96 12.73
CA HIS A 346 18.25 -10.57 12.32
C HIS A 346 17.67 -11.47 11.22
N LYS A 347 18.46 -12.38 10.64
CA LYS A 347 18.00 -13.19 9.50
C LYS A 347 16.89 -14.16 9.87
N LEU A 348 17.02 -14.90 10.98
CA LEU A 348 15.97 -15.79 11.45
C LEU A 348 14.68 -15.04 11.84
N MET A 349 14.83 -13.87 12.46
CA MET A 349 13.71 -13.00 12.78
C MET A 349 12.97 -12.55 11.51
N PHE A 350 13.70 -12.18 10.46
CA PHE A 350 13.12 -11.83 9.17
C PHE A 350 12.40 -13.03 8.53
N SER A 351 13.02 -14.22 8.53
CA SER A 351 12.37 -15.44 8.03
C SER A 351 11.07 -15.76 8.78
N PHE A 352 11.08 -15.61 10.10
CA PHE A 352 9.89 -15.80 10.92
C PHE A 352 8.80 -14.77 10.59
N GLN A 353 9.15 -13.49 10.51
CA GLN A 353 8.22 -12.42 10.16
C GLN A 353 7.61 -12.63 8.76
N MET A 354 8.43 -13.01 7.79
CA MET A 354 8.01 -13.34 6.44
C MET A 354 7.03 -14.53 6.42
N THR A 355 7.34 -15.58 7.18
CA THR A 355 6.47 -16.76 7.34
C THR A 355 5.10 -16.37 7.91
N ILE A 356 5.08 -15.61 9.01
CA ILE A 356 3.84 -15.15 9.66
C ILE A 356 3.00 -14.29 8.71
N LYS A 357 3.62 -13.35 7.99
CA LYS A 357 2.92 -12.45 7.07
C LYS A 357 2.41 -13.16 5.82
N ILE A 358 3.12 -14.17 5.35
CA ILE A 358 2.64 -15.08 4.32
C ILE A 358 1.39 -15.84 4.79
N LEU A 359 1.45 -16.44 5.98
CA LEU A 359 0.33 -17.18 6.55
C LEU A 359 -0.90 -16.29 6.76
N GLU A 360 -0.71 -15.08 7.28
CA GLU A 360 -1.76 -14.06 7.46
C GLU A 360 -2.42 -13.67 6.12
N GLY A 361 -1.64 -13.67 5.03
CA GLY A 361 -2.14 -13.42 3.68
C GLY A 361 -3.00 -14.56 3.13
N ASP A 362 -2.66 -15.80 3.44
CA ASP A 362 -3.37 -16.98 2.94
C ASP A 362 -4.57 -17.37 3.82
N SER A 363 -4.48 -17.12 5.14
CA SER A 363 -5.50 -17.43 6.14
C SER A 363 -5.45 -16.43 7.30
N PRO A 364 -6.58 -16.10 7.95
CA PRO A 364 -6.56 -15.23 9.11
C PRO A 364 -5.81 -15.91 10.27
N LEU A 365 -4.60 -15.41 10.57
CA LEU A 365 -3.83 -15.86 11.71
C LEU A 365 -4.43 -15.28 13.00
N ASP A 366 -4.42 -16.07 14.08
CA ASP A 366 -4.90 -15.59 15.37
C ASP A 366 -3.94 -14.55 15.96
N THR A 367 -4.32 -13.28 15.83
CA THR A 367 -3.56 -12.13 16.32
C THR A 367 -3.37 -12.14 17.83
N GLN A 368 -4.30 -12.71 18.60
CA GLN A 368 -4.17 -12.82 20.05
C GLN A 368 -3.11 -13.85 20.43
N LEU A 369 -3.05 -14.96 19.68
CA LEU A 369 -2.04 -15.99 19.88
C LEU A 369 -0.65 -15.51 19.45
N LEU A 370 -0.55 -14.73 18.36
CA LEU A 370 0.71 -14.10 17.96
C LEU A 370 1.19 -13.07 19.00
N ASP A 371 0.29 -12.23 19.51
CA ASP A 371 0.62 -11.26 20.57
C ASP A 371 1.12 -11.97 21.83
N PHE A 372 0.45 -13.06 22.22
CA PHE A 372 0.89 -13.95 23.29
C PHE A 372 2.28 -14.54 23.01
N PHE A 373 2.53 -15.06 21.80
CA PHE A 373 3.82 -15.64 21.48
C PHE A 373 4.96 -14.63 21.55
N LEU A 374 4.70 -13.35 21.25
CA LEU A 374 5.73 -12.31 21.33
C LEU A 374 5.94 -11.81 22.76
N LYS A 375 4.85 -11.51 23.48
CA LYS A 375 4.89 -10.79 24.76
C LYS A 375 4.78 -11.71 25.99
N GLY A 376 4.23 -12.90 25.85
CA GLY A 376 3.85 -13.77 26.97
C GLY A 376 2.70 -13.20 27.80
N ASN A 377 2.64 -13.57 29.07
CA ASN A 377 1.68 -13.00 30.01
C ASN A 377 2.21 -11.68 30.60
N LEU A 378 1.56 -10.57 30.27
CA LEU A 378 1.87 -9.24 30.80
C LEU A 378 1.06 -8.87 32.07
N SER A 379 0.25 -9.79 32.59
CA SER A 379 -0.55 -9.54 33.80
C SER A 379 0.36 -9.32 35.02
N LEU A 380 0.12 -8.23 35.73
CA LEU A 380 0.77 -7.95 37.02
C LEU A 380 0.19 -8.83 38.14
N GLU A 381 -1.04 -9.32 37.97
CA GLU A 381 -1.67 -10.25 38.91
C GLU A 381 -1.17 -11.67 38.65
N LYS A 382 -0.69 -12.33 39.71
CA LYS A 382 -0.31 -13.75 39.65
C LYS A 382 -1.53 -14.60 39.30
N ALA A 383 -1.29 -15.65 38.51
CA ALA A 383 -2.33 -16.61 38.18
C ALA A 383 -2.99 -17.17 39.45
N ARG A 384 -4.32 -17.25 39.45
CA ARG A 384 -5.09 -17.85 40.57
C ARG A 384 -4.79 -19.35 40.74
N ARG A 385 -4.45 -20.02 39.63
CA ARG A 385 -4.05 -21.43 39.61
C ARG A 385 -2.57 -21.52 39.95
N HIS A 386 -2.24 -22.15 41.07
CA HIS A 386 -0.86 -22.36 41.50
C HIS A 386 -0.14 -23.34 40.58
N LYS A 387 1.19 -23.19 40.46
CA LYS A 387 2.00 -24.16 39.73
C LYS A 387 1.96 -25.51 40.44
N PRO A 388 1.80 -26.62 39.71
CA PRO A 388 1.68 -27.94 40.33
C PRO A 388 3.01 -28.55 40.74
N TYR A 389 4.09 -28.23 40.02
CA TYR A 389 5.41 -28.85 40.21
C TYR A 389 6.55 -27.84 40.23
N ASP A 390 7.62 -28.14 40.98
CA ASP A 390 8.76 -27.25 41.19
C ASP A 390 9.68 -27.13 39.97
N TRP A 391 9.74 -28.16 39.11
CA TRP A 391 10.56 -28.16 37.90
C TRP A 391 10.02 -27.21 36.82
N PHE A 392 8.73 -26.84 36.90
CA PHE A 392 8.09 -25.94 35.95
C PHE A 392 8.45 -24.47 36.29
N PRO A 393 8.98 -23.68 35.34
CA PRO A 393 9.30 -22.28 35.58
C PRO A 393 8.09 -21.43 36.00
N ASP A 394 8.23 -20.58 37.02
CA ASP A 394 7.14 -19.73 37.52
C ASP A 394 6.55 -18.81 36.43
N GLN A 395 7.40 -18.18 35.61
CA GLN A 395 6.94 -17.36 34.48
C GLN A 395 6.29 -18.20 33.39
N GLY A 396 6.86 -19.37 33.08
CA GLY A 396 6.32 -20.31 32.10
C GLY A 396 4.91 -20.77 32.46
N TRP A 397 4.65 -21.02 33.75
CA TRP A 397 3.32 -21.37 34.24
C TRP A 397 2.33 -20.21 34.08
N GLN A 398 2.74 -18.96 34.36
CA GLN A 398 1.88 -17.81 34.13
C GLN A 398 1.53 -17.63 32.64
N ASP A 399 2.50 -17.86 31.76
CA ASP A 399 2.30 -17.85 30.30
C ASP A 399 1.34 -19.00 29.89
N LEU A 400 1.50 -20.19 30.46
CA LEU A 400 0.62 -21.34 30.21
C LEU A 400 -0.83 -21.03 30.60
N ILE A 401 -1.08 -20.43 31.77
CA ILE A 401 -2.43 -20.05 32.20
C ILE A 401 -3.04 -19.03 31.24
N ARG A 402 -2.25 -18.09 30.72
CA ARG A 402 -2.74 -17.15 29.69
C ARG A 402 -3.08 -17.89 28.39
N LEU A 403 -2.26 -18.83 27.96
CA LEU A 403 -2.52 -19.67 26.78
C LEU A 403 -3.80 -20.49 26.93
N VAL A 404 -4.04 -21.07 28.12
CA VAL A 404 -5.27 -21.80 28.47
C VAL A 404 -6.50 -20.91 28.39
N GLN A 405 -6.42 -19.66 28.87
CA GLN A 405 -7.52 -18.69 28.76
C GLN A 405 -7.86 -18.39 27.30
N LEU A 406 -6.84 -18.17 26.46
CA LEU A 406 -7.03 -17.96 25.02
C LEU A 406 -7.69 -19.18 24.38
N GLY A 407 -7.24 -20.40 24.73
CA GLY A 407 -7.87 -21.64 24.31
C GLY A 407 -9.33 -21.76 24.74
N THR A 408 -9.68 -21.27 25.94
CA THR A 408 -11.05 -21.30 26.45
C THR A 408 -11.99 -20.39 25.67
N THR A 409 -11.48 -19.24 25.21
CA THR A 409 -12.25 -18.30 24.38
C THR A 409 -12.41 -18.77 22.94
N LYS A 410 -11.57 -19.70 22.48
CA LYS A 410 -11.68 -20.34 21.16
C LYS A 410 -12.69 -21.48 21.21
N LEU A 411 -13.84 -21.26 20.60
CA LEU A 411 -14.82 -22.30 20.33
C LEU A 411 -14.65 -22.76 18.89
N ASP A 412 -14.58 -24.08 18.69
CA ASP A 412 -14.71 -24.65 17.34
C ASP A 412 -16.11 -24.29 16.79
N PRO A 413 -16.20 -23.53 15.69
CA PRO A 413 -17.47 -23.06 15.16
C PRO A 413 -18.37 -24.19 14.63
N VAL A 414 -17.80 -25.36 14.33
CA VAL A 414 -18.51 -26.52 13.78
C VAL A 414 -18.93 -27.49 14.87
N THR A 415 -18.02 -27.81 15.80
CA THR A 415 -18.28 -28.83 16.83
C THR A 415 -18.75 -28.26 18.16
N GLY A 416 -18.62 -26.94 18.38
CA GLY A 416 -18.91 -26.27 19.65
C GLY A 416 -17.98 -26.70 20.78
N LYS A 417 -16.92 -27.48 20.49
CA LYS A 417 -15.95 -27.93 21.48
C LYS A 417 -14.96 -26.82 21.80
N VAL A 418 -14.56 -26.79 23.05
CA VAL A 418 -13.49 -25.90 23.52
C VAL A 418 -12.17 -26.37 22.92
N HIS A 419 -11.33 -25.43 22.50
CA HIS A 419 -10.03 -25.72 21.91
C HIS A 419 -9.16 -26.59 22.84
N PRO A 420 -8.35 -27.54 22.32
CA PRO A 420 -7.48 -28.42 23.13
C PRO A 420 -6.60 -27.66 24.13
N LEU A 421 -6.08 -26.48 23.75
CA LEU A 421 -5.28 -25.61 24.61
C LEU A 421 -5.94 -25.27 25.96
N ALA A 422 -7.27 -25.28 26.05
CA ALA A 422 -7.98 -24.99 27.30
C ALA A 422 -7.78 -26.04 28.39
N ARG A 423 -7.39 -27.27 28.03
CA ARG A 423 -7.18 -28.38 28.97
C ARG A 423 -5.72 -28.55 29.37
N LEU A 424 -4.82 -27.81 28.74
CA LEU A 424 -3.38 -28.02 28.86
C LEU A 424 -2.88 -27.96 30.30
N ALA A 425 -3.41 -27.06 31.14
CA ALA A 425 -3.06 -27.00 32.55
C ALA A 425 -3.61 -28.18 33.37
N ASP A 426 -4.80 -28.69 33.04
CA ASP A 426 -5.38 -29.87 33.69
C ASP A 426 -4.58 -31.13 33.34
N ASP A 427 -4.17 -31.24 32.08
CA ASP A 427 -3.44 -32.38 31.55
C ASP A 427 -2.00 -32.44 32.07
N ILE A 428 -1.34 -31.29 32.24
CA ILE A 428 -0.03 -31.20 32.91
C ILE A 428 -0.14 -31.65 34.37
N GLU A 429 -1.20 -31.27 35.08
CA GLU A 429 -1.46 -31.71 36.45
C GLU A 429 -1.83 -33.19 36.58
N ALA A 430 -2.39 -33.78 35.51
CA ALA A 430 -2.82 -35.16 35.50
C ALA A 430 -1.65 -36.15 35.31
N ASP A 431 -0.65 -35.81 34.50
CA ASP A 431 0.50 -36.67 34.21
C ASP A 431 1.85 -35.96 34.35
N GLU A 432 2.33 -35.82 35.59
CA GLU A 432 3.65 -35.22 35.86
C GLU A 432 4.77 -35.92 35.08
N VAL A 433 4.72 -37.25 34.99
CA VAL A 433 5.85 -38.06 34.52
C VAL A 433 6.08 -37.84 33.03
N GLU A 434 5.01 -37.84 32.22
CA GLU A 434 5.12 -37.63 30.78
C GLU A 434 5.62 -36.21 30.46
N TRP A 435 5.03 -35.19 31.09
CA TRP A 435 5.40 -33.79 30.86
C TRP A 435 6.79 -33.44 31.37
N ARG A 436 7.20 -34.01 32.51
CA ARG A 436 8.56 -33.84 33.04
C ARG A 436 9.58 -34.52 32.14
N THR A 437 9.29 -35.73 31.64
CA THR A 437 10.17 -36.43 30.70
C THR A 437 10.37 -35.59 29.45
N PHE A 438 9.29 -35.00 28.91
CA PHE A 438 9.37 -34.08 27.77
C PHE A 438 10.19 -32.82 28.08
N TYR A 439 9.97 -32.19 29.24
CA TYR A 439 10.70 -31.00 29.66
C TYR A 439 12.21 -31.25 29.82
N GLU A 440 12.60 -32.42 30.32
CA GLU A 440 13.99 -32.82 30.55
C GLU A 440 14.73 -33.25 29.26
N LEU A 441 14.05 -33.35 28.11
CA LEU A 441 14.69 -33.62 26.83
C LEU A 441 15.70 -32.53 26.46
N GLU A 442 16.79 -32.94 25.81
CA GLU A 442 17.79 -32.02 25.27
C GLU A 442 17.24 -31.22 24.08
N ALA A 443 16.46 -31.89 23.22
CA ALA A 443 15.84 -31.34 22.02
C ALA A 443 14.32 -31.61 21.99
N PRO A 444 13.53 -31.00 22.90
CA PRO A 444 12.08 -31.22 22.99
C PRO A 444 11.33 -30.80 21.72
N GLU A 445 11.88 -29.90 20.91
CA GLU A 445 11.29 -29.45 19.65
C GLU A 445 11.28 -30.52 18.54
N GLU A 446 12.05 -31.59 18.69
CA GLU A 446 12.03 -32.73 17.78
C GLU A 446 11.09 -33.85 18.22
N ALA A 447 10.70 -33.84 19.51
CA ALA A 447 9.80 -34.82 20.08
C ALA A 447 8.33 -34.41 19.90
N ALA A 448 7.46 -35.41 19.80
CA ALA A 448 6.02 -35.17 19.82
C ALA A 448 5.60 -34.61 21.18
N LEU A 449 4.67 -33.64 21.19
CA LEU A 449 4.08 -33.15 22.44
C LEU A 449 3.35 -34.29 23.18
N PRO A 450 3.44 -34.33 24.52
CA PRO A 450 2.75 -35.31 25.36
C PRO A 450 1.24 -35.38 25.09
N MET A 451 0.62 -36.48 25.50
CA MET A 451 -0.85 -36.64 25.53
C MET A 451 -1.56 -36.37 24.20
N GLY A 452 -0.86 -36.55 23.07
CA GLY A 452 -1.44 -36.45 21.72
C GLY A 452 -1.62 -35.03 21.17
N TYR A 453 -1.17 -34.01 21.89
CA TYR A 453 -1.27 -32.59 21.48
C TYR A 453 -0.60 -32.31 20.12
N ASP A 454 0.39 -33.11 19.72
CA ASP A 454 1.07 -32.99 18.42
C ASP A 454 0.11 -33.12 17.22
N THR A 455 -0.93 -33.94 17.35
CA THR A 455 -1.91 -34.16 16.26
C THR A 455 -3.07 -33.17 16.27
N CYS A 456 -3.27 -32.48 17.40
CA CYS A 456 -4.44 -31.63 17.65
C CYS A 456 -4.12 -30.14 17.55
N LEU A 457 -2.85 -29.75 17.65
CA LEU A 457 -2.39 -28.37 17.61
C LEU A 457 -1.73 -28.05 16.26
N THR A 458 -1.91 -26.81 15.81
CA THR A 458 -1.16 -26.28 14.68
C THR A 458 0.32 -26.09 15.04
N GLU A 459 1.22 -26.09 14.05
CA GLU A 459 2.65 -25.87 14.28
C GLU A 459 2.96 -24.57 15.07
N PHE A 460 2.17 -23.52 14.84
CA PHE A 460 2.31 -22.27 15.59
C PHE A 460 1.85 -22.39 17.05
N GLU A 461 0.78 -23.14 17.32
CA GLU A 461 0.34 -23.41 18.69
C GLU A 461 1.31 -24.31 19.45
N LYS A 462 1.93 -25.29 18.79
CA LYS A 462 3.02 -26.09 19.37
C LYS A 462 4.17 -25.20 19.82
N LEU A 463 4.52 -24.19 19.02
CA LEU A 463 5.54 -23.19 19.34
C LEU A 463 5.15 -22.34 20.56
N CYS A 464 3.86 -21.98 20.71
CA CYS A 464 3.34 -21.31 21.91
C CYS A 464 3.45 -22.18 23.16
N VAL A 465 3.14 -23.48 23.07
CA VAL A 465 3.30 -24.43 24.19
C VAL A 465 4.77 -24.55 24.58
N MET A 466 5.67 -24.64 23.60
CA MET A 466 7.11 -24.69 23.82
C MET A 466 7.64 -23.44 24.52
N ARG A 467 7.12 -22.25 24.17
CA ARG A 467 7.44 -21.01 24.89
C ARG A 467 7.09 -21.09 26.37
N CYS A 468 5.96 -21.71 26.74
CA CYS A 468 5.59 -21.87 28.15
C CYS A 468 6.53 -22.81 28.91
N LEU A 469 7.05 -23.85 28.25
CA LEU A 469 7.85 -24.91 28.87
C LEU A 469 9.36 -24.59 28.82
N ARG A 470 9.91 -24.35 27.63
CA ARG A 470 11.35 -24.28 27.36
C ARG A 470 11.67 -23.07 26.48
N VAL A 471 11.66 -21.88 27.09
CA VAL A 471 11.98 -20.60 26.41
C VAL A 471 13.34 -20.65 25.71
N ASP A 472 14.31 -21.36 26.28
CA ASP A 472 15.66 -21.55 25.72
C ASP A 472 15.67 -22.25 24.35
N ARG A 473 14.66 -23.08 24.05
CA ARG A 473 14.54 -23.80 22.76
C ARG A 473 13.67 -23.09 21.73
N VAL A 474 13.03 -21.96 22.09
CA VAL A 474 12.10 -21.24 21.20
C VAL A 474 12.77 -20.83 19.89
N THR A 475 14.04 -20.42 19.89
CA THR A 475 14.77 -20.06 18.66
C THR A 475 14.88 -21.26 17.69
N VAL A 476 15.12 -22.47 18.22
CA VAL A 476 15.16 -23.69 17.41
C VAL A 476 13.75 -24.08 16.96
N GLY A 477 12.75 -23.92 17.85
CA GLY A 477 11.34 -24.08 17.52
C GLY A 477 10.89 -23.17 16.37
N ILE A 478 11.29 -21.89 16.37
CA ILE A 478 11.03 -20.93 15.29
C ILE A 478 11.67 -21.44 13.98
N THR A 479 12.91 -21.93 14.05
CA THR A 479 13.61 -22.48 12.88
C THR A 479 12.80 -23.64 12.28
N ARG A 480 12.33 -24.58 13.10
CA ARG A 480 11.49 -25.70 12.66
C ARG A 480 10.14 -25.24 12.11
N PHE A 481 9.51 -24.25 12.73
CA PHE A 481 8.27 -23.65 12.25
C PHE A 481 8.44 -23.01 10.86
N VAL A 482 9.53 -22.28 10.63
CA VAL A 482 9.84 -21.71 9.30
C VAL A 482 10.07 -22.83 8.28
N ILE A 483 10.78 -23.90 8.66
CA ILE A 483 11.02 -25.06 7.79
C ILE A 483 9.71 -25.76 7.41
N SER A 484 8.79 -25.95 8.36
CA SER A 484 7.52 -26.67 8.12
C SER A 484 6.55 -25.89 7.23
N VAL A 485 6.53 -24.56 7.34
CA VAL A 485 5.62 -23.71 6.55
C VAL A 485 6.22 -23.33 5.20
N MET A 486 7.51 -22.99 5.16
CA MET A 486 8.20 -22.55 3.95
C MET A 486 9.09 -23.67 3.42
N THR A 487 10.36 -23.73 3.85
CA THR A 487 11.35 -24.77 3.53
C THR A 487 12.67 -24.46 4.24
N GLU A 488 13.59 -25.42 4.27
CA GLU A 488 14.92 -25.28 4.88
C GLU A 488 15.77 -24.13 4.31
N ARG A 489 15.61 -23.80 3.02
CA ARG A 489 16.36 -22.70 2.39
C ARG A 489 16.07 -21.31 2.97
N PHE A 490 15.01 -21.15 3.78
CA PHE A 490 14.67 -19.87 4.43
C PHE A 490 15.29 -19.72 5.82
N VAL A 491 15.94 -20.76 6.35
CA VAL A 491 16.72 -20.67 7.60
C VAL A 491 18.22 -20.81 7.35
N GLN A 492 18.63 -21.06 6.11
CA GLN A 492 20.01 -21.09 5.66
C GLN A 492 20.27 -19.84 4.79
N PRO A 493 20.91 -18.79 5.33
CA PRO A 493 21.19 -17.58 4.58
C PRO A 493 21.99 -17.88 3.30
N PRO A 494 21.70 -17.19 2.18
CA PRO A 494 22.47 -17.37 0.96
C PRO A 494 23.94 -16.99 1.18
N THR A 495 24.82 -17.74 0.54
CA THR A 495 26.24 -17.37 0.49
C THR A 495 26.42 -16.10 -0.33
N LEU A 496 27.34 -15.24 0.10
CA LEU A 496 27.64 -13.99 -0.59
C LEU A 496 28.25 -14.29 -1.97
N ASP A 497 27.53 -13.94 -3.04
CA ASP A 497 28.02 -14.02 -4.43
C ASP A 497 27.96 -12.63 -5.08
N TYR A 498 29.12 -11.99 -5.16
CA TYR A 498 29.25 -10.66 -5.77
C TYR A 498 28.84 -10.62 -7.24
N THR A 499 28.95 -11.73 -7.98
CA THR A 499 28.55 -11.76 -9.39
C THR A 499 27.03 -11.70 -9.54
N HIS A 500 26.31 -12.32 -8.62
CA HIS A 500 24.85 -12.25 -8.56
C HIS A 500 24.39 -10.86 -8.13
N ILE A 501 25.02 -10.29 -7.10
CA ILE A 501 24.72 -8.92 -6.64
C ILE A 501 24.89 -7.92 -7.78
N TRP A 502 26.03 -7.98 -8.48
CA TRP A 502 26.31 -7.08 -9.60
C TRP A 502 25.27 -7.17 -10.72
N LYS A 503 24.75 -8.37 -11.02
CA LYS A 503 23.69 -8.56 -12.03
C LYS A 503 22.34 -7.99 -11.60
N GLN A 504 22.09 -7.93 -10.30
CA GLN A 504 20.85 -7.36 -9.73
C GLN A 504 20.95 -5.84 -9.53
N SER A 505 22.16 -5.29 -9.51
CA SER A 505 22.40 -3.85 -9.43
C SER A 505 22.02 -3.13 -10.73
N THR A 506 21.58 -1.88 -10.59
CA THR A 506 21.28 -0.98 -11.71
C THR A 506 22.11 0.29 -11.55
N GLU A 507 22.31 1.02 -12.65
CA GLU A 507 22.98 2.34 -12.63
C GLU A 507 22.28 3.36 -11.71
N ALA A 508 21.00 3.14 -11.40
CA ALA A 508 20.19 3.98 -10.52
C ALA A 508 20.24 3.58 -9.04
N THR A 509 20.87 2.44 -8.70
CA THR A 509 20.92 1.93 -7.31
C THR A 509 22.36 1.97 -6.78
N PRO A 510 22.65 2.75 -5.72
CA PRO A 510 23.97 2.76 -5.07
C PRO A 510 24.33 1.37 -4.53
N ILE A 511 25.61 1.01 -4.59
CA ILE A 511 26.19 -0.23 -4.02
C ILE A 511 27.04 0.11 -2.81
#